data_AF-A0A438FQ76-F1
#
_entry.id   AF-A0A438FQ76-F1
#
_cell.length_a   1.000
_cell.length_b   1.000
_cell.length_c   1.000
_cell.angle_alpha   90.00
_cell.angle_beta   90.00
_cell.angle_gamma   90.00
#
_symmetry.space_group_name_H-M   'P 1'
#
loop_
_entity.id
_entity.type
_entity.pdbx_description
1 polymer ?
#
loop_
_entity_poly.entity_id
_entity_poly.type
_entity_poly.pdbx_seq_one_letter_code
_entity_poly.pdbx_strand_id
1 'polypeptide(L)'
;MFVKASSVPYSTFQVRQRMDLILSRPYGDGLKIEFFFNALCSKVVDVVALDKLQNDVVVTLCLLEKYFPPSFFDIMLHLTVHLVREVRLCGPVYLRWMYPFERFMKVLKGYVRNRNRPEGCIAECYIAEEAIEFCTEYLSNIDAIGIPISANIDQKVGAPIPGGQVVAVDSNLWLHAHHYIEDAIGNNEPISETLKWIAHGPSHYVSKYHGYVINGCRYHTKERDDLRATQNSGVSIIASTLQIASAKDQNPVFGELCFYGIITEIWDLDYTMFRIPVFKCDWVDNRNGIKVDDLGFTLVDFNKTAHKSDPFILASQAKQVFYVQDQHDPRWALPQVEAFDAMDDSDAICI
;
A
#
# COMPACT_ATOMS: atom_id res chain seq x y z
N MET A 1 -41.47 22.88 -9.09
CA MET A 1 -42.16 21.87 -8.27
C MET A 1 -41.46 20.53 -8.53
N PHE A 2 -40.37 20.27 -7.83
CA PHE A 2 -39.63 19.01 -7.96
C PHE A 2 -40.21 18.01 -6.96
N VAL A 3 -40.96 17.04 -7.47
CA VAL A 3 -41.21 15.78 -6.77
C VAL A 3 -39.90 15.01 -6.87
N LYS A 4 -39.11 14.97 -5.80
CA LYS A 4 -37.93 14.08 -5.72
C LYS A 4 -38.22 13.00 -4.69
N ALA A 5 -38.24 11.78 -5.19
CA ALA A 5 -38.71 10.56 -4.55
C ALA A 5 -38.21 10.40 -3.10
N SER A 6 -39.17 10.44 -2.18
CA SER A 6 -39.06 9.96 -0.81
C SER A 6 -39.13 8.44 -0.81
N SER A 7 -37.99 7.77 -1.03
CA SER A 7 -37.80 6.36 -0.66
C SER A 7 -36.31 6.03 -0.71
N VAL A 8 -35.55 6.59 0.23
CA VAL A 8 -34.20 6.09 0.56
C VAL A 8 -34.42 4.80 1.36
N PRO A 9 -33.95 3.61 0.92
CA PRO A 9 -33.99 2.41 1.75
C PRO A 9 -33.05 2.63 2.93
N TYR A 10 -33.64 2.94 4.08
CA TYR A 10 -32.94 3.16 5.33
C TYR A 10 -32.10 1.93 5.66
N SER A 11 -30.78 2.14 5.77
CA SER A 11 -29.81 1.06 5.81
C SER A 11 -30.02 0.15 7.02
N THR A 12 -29.88 -1.16 6.79
CA THR A 12 -29.76 -2.26 7.75
C THR A 12 -28.84 -1.92 8.95
N PHE A 13 -27.86 -1.05 8.71
CA PHE A 13 -26.90 -0.56 9.68
C PHE A 13 -27.45 0.51 10.64
N GLN A 14 -28.37 1.40 10.22
CA GLN A 14 -29.01 2.34 11.16
C GLN A 14 -29.85 1.60 12.20
N VAL A 15 -30.48 0.50 11.80
CA VAL A 15 -31.20 -0.39 12.71
C VAL A 15 -30.21 -1.08 13.65
N ARG A 16 -29.12 -1.66 13.11
CA ARG A 16 -28.06 -2.30 13.89
C ARG A 16 -27.41 -1.35 14.90
N GLN A 17 -26.96 -0.16 14.48
CA GLN A 17 -26.27 0.80 15.34
C GLN A 17 -27.16 1.35 16.46
N ARG A 18 -28.47 1.49 16.20
CA ARG A 18 -29.45 1.86 17.22
C ARG A 18 -29.78 0.70 18.15
N MET A 19 -29.81 -0.54 17.64
CA MET A 19 -30.00 -1.73 18.46
C MET A 19 -28.76 -2.03 19.33
N ASP A 20 -27.53 -1.86 18.83
CA ASP A 20 -26.28 -2.04 19.58
C ASP A 20 -26.18 -1.05 20.77
N LEU A 21 -26.67 0.18 20.58
CA LEU A 21 -26.74 1.21 21.65
C LEU A 21 -27.80 0.92 22.72
N ILE A 22 -28.79 0.07 22.43
CA ILE A 22 -29.92 -0.23 23.33
C ILE A 22 -29.78 -1.62 23.96
N LEU A 23 -29.11 -2.56 23.28
CA LEU A 23 -28.91 -3.95 23.69
C LEU A 23 -27.64 -4.18 24.53
N SER A 24 -26.90 -3.12 24.89
CA SER A 24 -25.77 -3.18 25.84
C SER A 24 -26.19 -3.46 27.30
N ARG A 25 -27.37 -4.04 27.53
CA ARG A 25 -27.92 -4.45 28.83
C ARG A 25 -28.19 -5.96 28.82
N PRO A 26 -28.11 -6.64 29.98
CA PRO A 26 -27.79 -8.07 30.07
C PRO A 26 -29.02 -8.96 29.87
N TYR A 27 -29.73 -8.79 28.76
CA TYR A 27 -30.84 -9.66 28.37
C TYR A 27 -30.42 -10.41 27.10
N GLY A 28 -30.29 -11.73 27.21
CA GLY A 28 -29.70 -12.62 26.19
C GLY A 28 -30.35 -12.62 24.81
N ASP A 29 -31.45 -11.88 24.61
CA ASP A 29 -32.09 -11.68 23.31
C ASP A 29 -31.36 -10.62 22.45
N GLY A 30 -30.50 -9.79 23.03
CA GLY A 30 -29.64 -8.87 22.27
C GLY A 30 -28.63 -9.58 21.37
N LEU A 31 -28.08 -10.70 21.85
CA LEU A 31 -27.17 -11.57 21.09
C LEU A 31 -27.81 -12.17 19.83
N LYS A 32 -29.15 -12.39 19.83
CA LYS A 32 -29.85 -13.00 18.70
C LYS A 32 -30.04 -12.05 17.53
N ILE A 33 -30.28 -10.76 17.82
CA ILE A 33 -30.38 -9.71 16.79
C ILE A 33 -29.00 -9.40 16.19
N GLU A 34 -27.96 -9.40 17.03
CA GLU A 34 -26.60 -9.24 16.55
C GLU A 34 -26.20 -10.41 15.61
N PHE A 35 -26.50 -11.64 16.02
CA PHE A 35 -26.30 -12.82 15.17
C PHE A 35 -27.10 -12.74 13.87
N PHE A 36 -28.35 -12.26 13.92
CA PHE A 36 -29.19 -12.05 12.74
C PHE A 36 -28.56 -11.08 11.74
N PHE A 37 -28.11 -9.91 12.20
CA PHE A 37 -27.44 -8.96 11.31
C PHE A 37 -26.10 -9.51 10.80
N ASN A 38 -25.30 -10.18 11.64
CA ASN A 38 -24.05 -10.79 11.19
C ASN A 38 -24.26 -11.84 10.09
N ALA A 39 -25.30 -12.67 10.22
CA ALA A 39 -25.68 -13.64 9.19
C ALA A 39 -26.10 -12.97 7.87
N LEU A 40 -26.90 -11.89 7.95
CA LEU A 40 -27.30 -11.12 6.76
C LEU A 40 -26.15 -10.35 6.10
N CYS A 41 -25.16 -9.91 6.87
CA CYS A 41 -24.00 -9.16 6.40
C CYS A 41 -22.89 -10.05 5.82
N SER A 42 -23.05 -11.38 5.85
CA SER A 42 -22.07 -12.32 5.32
C SER A 42 -21.83 -12.13 3.82
N LYS A 43 -20.59 -12.35 3.38
CA LYS A 43 -20.21 -12.35 1.96
C LYS A 43 -20.89 -13.49 1.18
N VAL A 44 -21.20 -14.59 1.87
CA VAL A 44 -21.85 -15.78 1.30
C VAL A 44 -23.18 -15.99 2.01
N VAL A 45 -24.27 -16.12 1.24
CA VAL A 45 -25.62 -16.32 1.76
C VAL A 45 -26.07 -17.75 1.52
N ASP A 46 -26.35 -18.48 2.59
CA ASP A 46 -27.01 -19.79 2.53
C ASP A 46 -28.54 -19.60 2.45
N VAL A 47 -29.10 -19.84 1.26
CA VAL A 47 -30.53 -19.69 0.98
C VAL A 47 -31.40 -20.62 1.84
N VAL A 48 -30.88 -21.80 2.21
CA VAL A 48 -31.62 -22.78 3.03
C VAL A 48 -31.74 -22.30 4.48
N ALA A 49 -30.72 -21.60 4.98
CA ALA A 49 -30.71 -21.02 6.32
C ALA A 49 -31.60 -19.77 6.46
N LEU A 50 -32.00 -19.11 5.35
CA LEU A 50 -32.79 -17.89 5.39
C LEU A 50 -34.18 -18.07 6.01
N ASP A 51 -34.87 -19.19 5.73
CA ASP A 51 -36.21 -19.43 6.29
C ASP A 51 -36.18 -19.55 7.82
N LYS A 52 -35.12 -20.18 8.35
CA LYS A 52 -34.87 -20.23 9.80
C LYS A 52 -34.58 -18.85 10.36
N LEU A 53 -33.71 -18.09 9.68
CA LEU A 53 -33.32 -16.73 10.08
C LEU A 53 -34.53 -15.76 10.13
N GLN A 54 -35.48 -15.90 9.20
CA GLN A 54 -36.75 -15.14 9.20
C GLN A 54 -37.62 -15.47 10.41
N ASN A 55 -37.74 -16.75 10.77
CA ASN A 55 -38.53 -17.15 11.93
C ASN A 55 -37.87 -16.67 13.23
N ASP A 56 -36.55 -16.79 13.33
CA ASP A 56 -35.78 -16.41 14.51
C ASP A 56 -35.89 -14.89 14.79
N VAL A 57 -35.85 -14.04 13.75
CA VAL A 57 -36.02 -12.58 13.95
C VAL A 57 -37.43 -12.21 14.37
N VAL A 58 -38.45 -12.85 13.80
CA VAL A 58 -39.86 -12.61 14.18
C VAL A 58 -40.08 -12.96 15.65
N VAL A 59 -39.62 -14.13 16.08
CA VAL A 59 -39.70 -14.55 17.50
C VAL A 59 -38.93 -13.59 18.39
N THR A 60 -37.73 -13.16 17.96
CA THR A 60 -36.90 -12.25 18.76
C THR A 60 -37.57 -10.88 18.93
N LEU A 61 -38.18 -10.32 17.88
CA LEU A 61 -38.94 -9.07 17.99
C LEU A 61 -40.15 -9.21 18.93
N CYS A 62 -40.91 -10.30 18.82
CA CYS A 62 -42.03 -10.57 19.73
C CYS A 62 -41.58 -10.74 21.20
N LEU A 63 -40.37 -11.24 21.44
CA LEU A 63 -39.80 -11.29 22.78
C LEU A 63 -39.42 -9.89 23.27
N LEU A 64 -38.80 -9.07 22.42
CA LEU A 64 -38.47 -7.69 22.78
C LEU A 64 -39.73 -6.86 23.08
N GLU A 65 -40.85 -7.10 22.39
CA GLU A 65 -42.12 -6.38 22.61
C GLU A 65 -42.64 -6.54 24.04
N LYS A 66 -42.25 -7.62 24.73
CA LYS A 66 -42.62 -7.86 26.12
C LYS A 66 -41.83 -6.99 27.10
N TYR A 67 -40.65 -6.51 26.72
CA TYR A 67 -39.72 -5.81 27.60
C TYR A 67 -39.62 -4.31 27.31
N PHE A 68 -39.79 -3.89 26.05
CA PHE A 68 -39.61 -2.51 25.63
C PHE A 68 -40.95 -1.81 25.37
N PRO A 69 -41.07 -0.49 25.65
CA PRO A 69 -42.29 0.25 25.39
C PRO A 69 -42.59 0.33 23.88
N PRO A 70 -43.85 0.54 23.45
CA PRO A 70 -44.21 0.66 22.03
C PRO A 70 -43.40 1.72 21.25
N SER A 71 -42.90 2.76 21.94
CA SER A 71 -42.04 3.79 21.35
C SER A 71 -40.67 3.28 20.88
N PHE A 72 -40.25 2.10 21.34
CA PHE A 72 -39.04 1.41 20.86
C PHE A 72 -39.26 0.75 19.49
N PHE A 73 -40.49 0.31 19.20
CA PHE A 73 -40.87 -0.39 17.96
C PHE A 73 -41.26 0.57 16.84
N ASP A 74 -40.34 1.45 16.45
CA ASP A 74 -40.59 2.31 15.30
C ASP A 74 -40.49 1.55 13.97
N ILE A 75 -40.70 2.28 12.87
CA ILE A 75 -40.71 1.72 11.52
C ILE A 75 -39.39 1.01 11.17
N MET A 76 -38.27 1.42 11.77
CA MET A 76 -36.96 0.84 11.51
C MET A 76 -36.84 -0.57 12.08
N LEU A 77 -37.41 -0.80 13.27
CA LEU A 77 -37.41 -2.11 13.89
C LEU A 77 -38.30 -3.09 13.10
N HIS A 78 -39.46 -2.63 12.65
CA HIS A 78 -40.38 -3.43 11.85
C HIS A 78 -39.80 -3.82 10.49
N LEU A 79 -38.99 -2.96 9.87
CA LEU A 79 -38.36 -3.26 8.59
C LEU A 79 -37.40 -4.47 8.65
N THR A 80 -36.90 -4.83 9.84
CA THR A 80 -35.98 -5.98 10.00
C THR A 80 -36.59 -7.31 9.55
N VAL A 81 -37.91 -7.49 9.70
CA VAL A 81 -38.59 -8.71 9.24
C VAL A 81 -38.63 -8.82 7.72
N HIS A 82 -38.40 -7.74 6.98
CA HIS A 82 -38.42 -7.75 5.52
C HIS A 82 -37.04 -7.99 4.90
N LEU A 83 -35.97 -7.89 5.70
CA LEU A 83 -34.59 -7.97 5.22
C LEU A 83 -34.25 -9.34 4.63
N VAL A 84 -34.70 -10.43 5.26
CA VAL A 84 -34.43 -11.78 4.75
C VAL A 84 -35.07 -11.98 3.38
N ARG A 85 -36.31 -11.51 3.20
CA ARG A 85 -36.99 -11.53 1.90
C ARG A 85 -36.24 -10.70 0.85
N GLU A 86 -35.69 -9.56 1.25
CA GLU A 86 -34.88 -8.72 0.37
C GLU A 86 -33.57 -9.42 -0.04
N VAL A 87 -32.88 -10.09 0.89
CA VAL A 87 -31.67 -10.87 0.58
C VAL A 87 -31.98 -12.01 -0.40
N ARG A 88 -33.10 -12.70 -0.18
CA ARG A 88 -33.54 -13.81 -1.04
C ARG A 88 -33.79 -13.38 -2.49
N LEU A 89 -34.35 -12.18 -2.71
CA LEU A 89 -34.68 -11.69 -4.04
C LEU A 89 -33.50 -11.07 -4.78
N CYS A 90 -32.55 -10.53 -4.03
CA CYS A 90 -31.73 -9.44 -4.51
C CYS A 90 -30.24 -9.65 -4.16
N GLY A 91 -29.91 -10.77 -3.50
CA GLY A 91 -28.56 -11.25 -3.24
C GLY A 91 -27.94 -10.69 -1.95
N PRO A 92 -26.63 -10.92 -1.71
CA PRO A 92 -25.93 -10.46 -0.52
C PRO A 92 -26.08 -8.95 -0.29
N VAL A 93 -26.26 -8.56 0.97
CA VAL A 93 -26.63 -7.18 1.33
C VAL A 93 -25.45 -6.22 1.18
N TYR A 94 -24.21 -6.70 1.35
CA TYR A 94 -23.01 -5.87 1.34
C TYR A 94 -22.77 -5.08 0.03
N LEU A 95 -23.29 -5.56 -1.11
CA LEU A 95 -23.20 -4.86 -2.42
C LEU A 95 -24.27 -3.78 -2.61
N ARG A 96 -25.31 -3.77 -1.77
CA ARG A 96 -26.50 -2.91 -1.91
C ARG A 96 -26.65 -1.95 -0.73
N TRP A 97 -25.63 -1.89 0.12
CA TRP A 97 -25.61 -1.00 1.27
C TRP A 97 -25.50 0.46 0.84
N MET A 98 -26.54 1.23 1.20
CA MET A 98 -26.49 2.68 1.11
C MET A 98 -25.65 3.32 2.22
N TYR A 99 -25.30 2.57 3.27
CA TYR A 99 -24.61 3.12 4.44
C TYR A 99 -23.30 3.88 4.12
N PRO A 100 -22.39 3.37 3.25
CA PRO A 100 -21.20 4.13 2.84
C PRO A 100 -21.57 5.47 2.18
N PHE A 101 -22.58 5.45 1.31
CA PHE A 101 -23.08 6.65 0.64
C PHE A 101 -23.77 7.61 1.62
N GLU A 102 -24.58 7.12 2.57
CA GLU A 102 -25.22 7.94 3.60
C GLU A 102 -24.19 8.61 4.52
N ARG A 103 -23.14 7.89 4.91
CA ARG A 103 -22.04 8.42 5.73
C ARG A 103 -21.29 9.51 4.98
N PHE A 104 -20.97 9.27 3.71
CA PHE A 104 -20.33 10.26 2.86
C PHE A 104 -21.21 11.49 2.67
N MET A 105 -22.51 11.30 2.39
CA MET A 105 -23.47 12.40 2.26
C MET A 105 -23.63 13.21 3.55
N LYS A 106 -23.48 12.60 4.73
CA LYS A 106 -23.47 13.33 6.01
C LYS A 106 -22.25 14.26 6.11
N VAL A 107 -21.10 13.82 5.62
CA VAL A 107 -19.88 14.64 5.56
C VAL A 107 -20.09 15.82 4.60
N LEU A 108 -20.57 15.56 3.38
CA LEU A 108 -20.83 16.62 2.39
C LEU A 108 -21.84 17.67 2.86
N LYS A 109 -22.83 17.28 3.67
CA LYS A 109 -23.77 18.24 4.29
C LYS A 109 -23.06 19.25 5.19
N GLY A 110 -21.94 18.87 5.80
CA GLY A 110 -21.09 19.76 6.60
C GLY A 110 -20.41 20.85 5.77
N TYR A 111 -20.21 20.64 4.47
CA TYR A 111 -19.55 21.60 3.58
C TYR A 111 -20.46 22.73 3.11
N VAL A 112 -21.79 22.58 3.24
CA VAL A 112 -22.75 23.57 2.76
C VAL A 112 -22.77 24.81 3.67
N ARG A 113 -21.92 25.80 3.34
CA ARG A 113 -21.88 27.10 4.03
C ARG A 113 -22.93 28.09 3.53
N ASN A 114 -23.34 27.97 2.26
CA ASN A 114 -24.40 28.78 1.66
C ASN A 114 -25.49 27.89 1.06
N ARG A 115 -26.68 27.92 1.67
CA ARG A 115 -27.84 27.11 1.25
C ARG A 115 -28.42 27.51 -0.11
N ASN A 116 -28.09 28.69 -0.64
CA ASN A 116 -28.56 29.14 -1.96
C ASN A 116 -27.73 28.56 -3.12
N ARG A 117 -26.55 27.98 -2.83
CA ARG A 117 -25.67 27.30 -3.80
C ARG A 117 -24.97 26.08 -3.18
N PRO A 118 -25.72 25.07 -2.73
CA PRO A 118 -25.17 23.97 -1.95
C PRO A 118 -24.15 23.13 -2.73
N GLU A 119 -24.36 22.90 -4.03
CA GLU A 119 -23.44 22.14 -4.88
C GLU A 119 -22.09 22.85 -5.04
N GLY A 120 -22.11 24.18 -5.18
CA GLY A 120 -20.90 24.99 -5.28
C GLY A 120 -20.08 24.95 -3.99
N CYS A 121 -20.73 25.06 -2.83
CA CYS A 121 -20.06 24.93 -1.53
C CYS A 121 -19.47 23.54 -1.31
N ILE A 122 -20.18 22.48 -1.72
CA ILE A 122 -19.67 21.11 -1.62
C ILE A 122 -18.45 20.94 -2.51
N ALA A 123 -18.51 21.36 -3.77
CA ALA A 123 -17.39 21.25 -4.70
C ALA A 123 -16.18 22.05 -4.23
N GLU A 124 -16.37 23.27 -3.75
CA GLU A 124 -15.29 24.11 -3.22
C GLU A 124 -14.62 23.49 -2.00
N CYS A 125 -15.38 23.03 -1.00
CA CYS A 125 -14.81 22.40 0.19
C CYS A 125 -14.18 21.05 -0.13
N TYR A 126 -14.78 20.25 -1.02
CA TYR A 126 -14.21 18.97 -1.43
C TYR A 126 -12.90 19.16 -2.19
N ILE A 127 -12.82 20.13 -3.12
CA ILE A 127 -11.57 20.50 -3.79
C ILE A 127 -10.54 21.00 -2.79
N ALA A 128 -10.95 21.81 -1.80
CA ALA A 128 -10.04 22.28 -0.76
C ALA A 128 -9.54 21.14 0.12
N GLU A 129 -10.39 20.18 0.49
CA GLU A 129 -9.99 19.01 1.27
C GLU A 129 -9.12 18.05 0.47
N GLU A 130 -9.43 17.75 -0.79
CA GLU A 130 -8.56 16.96 -1.68
C GLU A 130 -7.23 17.68 -1.92
N ALA A 131 -7.23 19.00 -2.09
CA ALA A 131 -6.01 19.78 -2.21
C ALA A 131 -5.21 19.77 -0.91
N ILE A 132 -5.87 19.82 0.25
CA ILE A 132 -5.21 19.71 1.55
C ILE A 132 -4.70 18.29 1.75
N GLU A 133 -5.46 17.25 1.40
CA GLU A 133 -5.08 15.85 1.52
C GLU A 133 -3.88 15.54 0.62
N PHE A 134 -3.96 15.97 -0.65
CA PHE A 134 -2.85 15.99 -1.60
C PHE A 134 -1.67 16.79 -1.06
N CYS A 135 -1.91 17.99 -0.50
CA CYS A 135 -0.84 18.78 0.11
C CYS A 135 -0.30 18.13 1.37
N THR A 136 -1.06 17.40 2.17
CA THR A 136 -0.58 16.69 3.35
C THR A 136 0.16 15.43 2.96
N GLU A 137 -0.23 14.76 1.87
CA GLU A 137 0.52 13.66 1.29
C GLU A 137 1.82 14.17 0.66
N TYR A 138 1.78 15.31 -0.04
CA TYR A 138 2.93 15.98 -0.63
C TYR A 138 3.87 16.60 0.42
N LEU A 139 3.31 17.24 1.47
CA LEU A 139 4.02 17.85 2.59
C LEU A 139 4.31 16.84 3.72
N SER A 140 3.84 15.58 3.65
CA SER A 140 4.22 14.52 4.61
C SER A 140 5.73 14.29 4.61
N ASN A 141 6.39 14.70 3.53
CA ASN A 141 7.84 14.66 3.30
C ASN A 141 8.55 16.00 3.61
N ILE A 142 7.84 17.00 4.12
CA ILE A 142 8.38 18.32 4.42
C ILE A 142 8.29 18.54 5.93
N ASP A 143 9.45 18.65 6.59
CA ASP A 143 9.51 18.99 8.02
C ASP A 143 8.82 20.34 8.26
N ALA A 144 7.75 20.33 9.06
CA ALA A 144 7.10 21.56 9.51
C ALA A 144 8.07 22.36 10.38
N ILE A 145 8.52 23.52 9.89
CA ILE A 145 9.40 24.42 10.66
C ILE A 145 8.65 24.90 11.90
N GLY A 146 9.04 24.38 13.07
CA GLY A 146 8.63 24.91 14.38
C GLY A 146 7.58 24.12 15.16
N ILE A 147 7.18 22.92 14.74
CA ILE A 147 6.29 22.03 15.52
C ILE A 147 7.04 20.73 15.84
N PRO A 148 7.09 20.26 17.10
CA PRO A 148 7.67 18.95 17.40
C PRO A 148 6.76 17.86 16.82
N ILE A 149 7.27 17.13 15.82
CA ILE A 149 6.57 16.05 15.14
C ILE A 149 6.45 14.85 16.11
N SER A 150 5.22 14.50 16.50
CA SER A 150 4.92 13.22 17.13
C SER A 150 4.92 12.14 16.06
N ALA A 151 5.82 11.16 16.24
CA ALA A 151 6.00 10.03 15.34
C ALA A 151 4.69 9.26 15.06
N ASN A 152 4.23 9.30 13.82
CA ASN A 152 3.53 8.21 13.16
C ASN A 152 3.97 8.21 11.71
N ILE A 153 4.87 7.29 11.39
CA ILE A 153 5.53 7.13 10.10
C ILE A 153 4.60 6.33 9.19
N ASP A 154 4.03 6.98 8.16
CA ASP A 154 3.26 6.30 7.12
C ASP A 154 4.18 5.43 6.25
N GLN A 155 3.83 4.14 6.15
CA GLN A 155 4.65 3.04 5.66
C GLN A 155 4.94 3.05 4.14
N LYS A 156 4.53 4.10 3.41
CA LYS A 156 4.79 4.29 1.97
C LYS A 156 5.84 5.36 1.67
N VAL A 157 6.15 6.24 2.60
CA VAL A 157 7.24 7.20 2.47
C VAL A 157 8.51 6.52 2.93
N GLY A 158 9.39 6.19 2.00
CA GLY A 158 10.68 5.65 2.36
C GLY A 158 11.51 6.71 3.10
N ALA A 159 12.20 6.33 4.17
CA ALA A 159 12.98 7.24 4.99
C ALA A 159 14.40 6.73 5.23
N PRO A 160 15.42 7.61 5.15
CA PRO A 160 16.77 7.24 5.53
C PRO A 160 16.87 6.95 7.03
N ILE A 161 17.74 6.02 7.39
CA ILE A 161 18.05 5.75 8.79
C ILE A 161 18.96 6.87 9.31
N PRO A 162 18.74 7.38 10.54
CA PRO A 162 19.54 8.47 11.10
C PRO A 162 21.05 8.25 11.01
N GLY A 163 21.79 9.34 10.78
CA GLY A 163 23.26 9.34 10.67
C GLY A 163 23.81 9.58 9.27
N GLY A 164 23.06 10.22 8.38
CA GLY A 164 23.54 10.57 7.03
C GLY A 164 24.57 11.69 7.01
N GLN A 165 25.40 11.72 5.97
CA GLN A 165 26.42 12.74 5.73
C GLN A 165 26.22 13.40 4.37
N VAL A 166 26.26 14.73 4.33
CA VAL A 166 26.26 15.49 3.07
C VAL A 166 27.69 15.58 2.55
N VAL A 167 27.92 15.10 1.34
CA VAL A 167 29.25 15.03 0.73
C VAL A 167 29.21 15.55 -0.71
N ALA A 168 30.24 16.28 -1.12
CA ALA A 168 30.45 16.60 -2.52
C ALA A 168 30.91 15.34 -3.28
N VAL A 169 30.24 15.01 -4.38
CA VAL A 169 30.48 13.75 -5.11
C VAL A 169 31.18 14.01 -6.44
N ASP A 170 31.94 13.04 -6.92
CA ASP A 170 32.56 13.06 -8.24
C ASP A 170 31.54 13.34 -9.35
N SER A 171 31.89 14.24 -10.27
CA SER A 171 30.97 14.74 -11.29
C SER A 171 30.51 13.67 -12.27
N ASN A 172 31.35 12.69 -12.62
CA ASN A 172 30.97 11.62 -13.55
C ASN A 172 29.98 10.67 -12.87
N LEU A 173 30.26 10.29 -11.62
CA LEU A 173 29.37 9.40 -10.87
C LEU A 173 28.03 10.06 -10.56
N TRP A 174 28.03 11.36 -10.27
CA TRP A 174 26.82 12.18 -10.13
C TRP A 174 25.98 12.18 -11.41
N LEU A 175 26.63 12.34 -12.58
CA LEU A 175 25.96 12.39 -13.87
C LEU A 175 25.30 11.05 -14.23
N HIS A 176 25.96 9.93 -13.90
CA HIS A 176 25.38 8.59 -14.09
C HIS A 176 24.09 8.41 -13.27
N ALA A 177 24.09 8.86 -12.02
CA ALA A 177 22.92 8.77 -11.15
C ALA A 177 21.77 9.66 -11.67
N HIS A 178 22.09 10.84 -12.19
CA HIS A 178 21.11 11.76 -12.77
C HIS A 178 20.49 11.19 -14.06
N HIS A 179 21.29 10.71 -15.01
CA HIS A 179 20.79 10.12 -16.25
C HIS A 179 19.89 8.91 -16.02
N TYR A 180 20.21 8.08 -15.03
CA TYR A 180 19.35 6.96 -14.66
C TYR A 180 17.93 7.42 -14.27
N ILE A 181 17.82 8.53 -13.53
CA ILE A 181 16.53 9.11 -13.13
C ILE A 181 15.76 9.64 -14.34
N GLU A 182 16.45 10.32 -15.26
CA GLU A 182 15.84 10.81 -16.50
C GLU A 182 15.23 9.67 -17.31
N ASP A 183 15.97 8.57 -17.50
CA ASP A 183 15.51 7.40 -18.25
C ASP A 183 14.36 6.66 -17.53
N ALA A 184 14.45 6.54 -16.20
CA ALA A 184 13.45 5.85 -15.40
C ALA A 184 12.10 6.60 -15.33
N ILE A 185 12.12 7.94 -15.36
CA ILE A 185 10.93 8.79 -15.21
C ILE A 185 10.39 9.29 -16.56
N GLY A 186 11.24 9.43 -17.58
CA GLY A 186 10.92 10.05 -18.86
C GLY A 186 9.90 9.32 -19.76
N ASN A 187 9.34 8.19 -19.33
CA ASN A 187 8.64 7.25 -20.22
C ASN A 187 7.10 7.23 -20.18
N ASN A 188 6.38 8.12 -19.47
CA ASN A 188 4.92 8.27 -19.65
C ASN A 188 4.37 9.45 -18.83
N GLU A 189 3.99 10.57 -19.47
CA GLU A 189 3.00 11.61 -19.06
C GLU A 189 3.40 12.99 -19.67
N PRO A 190 2.48 13.96 -19.85
CA PRO A 190 2.82 15.33 -20.27
C PRO A 190 3.88 15.95 -19.33
N ILE A 191 4.62 16.95 -19.83
CA ILE A 191 5.74 17.62 -19.13
C ILE A 191 5.27 18.13 -17.75
N SER A 192 5.40 17.27 -16.74
CA SER A 192 5.11 17.57 -15.35
C SER A 192 6.14 18.58 -14.83
N GLU A 193 5.76 19.42 -13.87
CA GLU A 193 6.71 20.29 -13.15
C GLU A 193 7.90 19.47 -12.60
N THR A 194 7.67 18.21 -12.20
CA THR A 194 8.72 17.27 -11.79
C THR A 194 9.77 17.03 -12.88
N LEU A 195 9.35 16.86 -14.14
CA LEU A 195 10.26 16.66 -15.27
C LEU A 195 11.11 17.91 -15.55
N LYS A 196 10.58 19.11 -15.27
CA LYS A 196 11.37 20.34 -15.37
C LYS A 196 12.48 20.38 -14.33
N TRP A 197 12.17 20.04 -13.07
CA TRP A 197 13.19 19.97 -12.00
C TRP A 197 14.23 18.89 -12.27
N ILE A 198 13.81 17.73 -12.79
CA ILE A 198 14.74 16.68 -13.21
C ILE A 198 15.67 17.22 -14.30
N ALA A 199 15.16 17.84 -15.36
CA ALA A 199 15.98 18.37 -16.46
C ALA A 199 16.98 19.46 -16.03
N HIS A 200 16.78 20.11 -14.88
CA HIS A 200 17.74 21.05 -14.30
C HIS A 200 18.90 20.38 -13.56
N GLY A 201 18.80 19.08 -13.29
CA GLY A 201 19.77 18.30 -12.54
C GLY A 201 19.64 18.49 -11.03
N PRO A 202 20.11 17.51 -10.23
CA PRO A 202 20.12 17.62 -8.78
C PRO A 202 21.25 18.55 -8.27
N SER A 203 21.29 18.79 -6.97
CA SER A 203 22.42 19.39 -6.29
C SER A 203 23.69 18.56 -6.51
N HIS A 204 24.84 19.22 -6.65
CA HIS A 204 26.16 18.56 -6.67
C HIS A 204 26.59 18.02 -5.29
N TYR A 205 25.84 18.36 -4.23
CA TYR A 205 25.99 17.77 -2.91
C TYR A 205 24.95 16.68 -2.72
N VAL A 206 25.41 15.50 -2.31
CA VAL A 206 24.56 14.32 -2.13
C VAL A 206 24.55 13.93 -0.67
N SER A 207 23.37 13.65 -0.13
CA SER A 207 23.22 13.05 1.20
C SER A 207 23.43 11.55 1.09
N LYS A 208 24.44 11.03 1.79
CA LYS A 208 24.73 9.60 1.86
C LYS A 208 24.24 9.01 3.17
N TYR A 209 23.67 7.81 3.11
CA TYR A 209 23.15 7.09 4.26
C TYR A 209 23.67 5.66 4.31
N HIS A 210 23.80 5.11 5.52
CA HIS A 210 24.16 3.70 5.71
C HIS A 210 22.94 2.77 5.74
N GLY A 211 21.73 3.31 5.63
CA GLY A 211 20.53 2.50 5.53
C GLY A 211 19.29 3.32 5.21
N TYR A 212 18.29 2.65 4.66
CA TYR A 212 17.08 3.26 4.13
C TYR A 212 15.92 2.30 4.28
N VAL A 213 14.75 2.79 4.68
CA VAL A 213 13.53 1.99 4.77
C VAL A 213 12.62 2.40 3.62
N ILE A 214 12.19 1.47 2.78
CA ILE A 214 11.24 1.74 1.69
C ILE A 214 10.47 0.46 1.35
N ASN A 215 9.20 0.59 0.95
CA ASN A 215 8.32 -0.54 0.65
C ASN A 215 8.21 -1.57 1.80
N GLY A 216 8.29 -1.12 3.06
CA GLY A 216 8.30 -1.99 4.23
C GLY A 216 9.62 -2.73 4.50
N CYS A 217 10.59 -2.67 3.59
CA CYS A 217 11.89 -3.32 3.72
C CYS A 217 12.95 -2.35 4.27
N ARG A 218 13.90 -2.87 5.06
CA ARG A 218 15.04 -2.11 5.57
C ARG A 218 16.30 -2.50 4.82
N TYR A 219 16.84 -1.55 4.06
CA TYR A 219 18.08 -1.69 3.31
C TYR A 219 19.27 -1.13 4.08
N HIS A 220 20.43 -1.75 3.91
CA HIS A 220 21.71 -1.29 4.46
C HIS A 220 22.79 -1.30 3.39
N THR A 221 23.74 -0.37 3.51
CA THR A 221 24.99 -0.46 2.75
C THR A 221 25.79 -1.67 3.22
N LYS A 222 26.49 -2.34 2.31
CA LYS A 222 27.34 -3.49 2.61
C LYS A 222 28.30 -3.25 3.76
N GLU A 223 28.95 -2.09 3.79
CA GLU A 223 29.85 -1.67 4.87
C GLU A 223 29.19 -1.76 6.27
N ARG A 224 27.93 -1.32 6.38
CA ARG A 224 27.17 -1.40 7.64
C ARG A 224 26.74 -2.84 7.95
N ASP A 225 26.38 -3.57 6.92
CA ASP A 225 25.91 -4.95 7.00
C ASP A 225 27.01 -5.89 7.53
N ASP A 226 28.25 -5.69 7.08
CA ASP A 226 29.43 -6.46 7.50
C ASP A 226 29.77 -6.31 8.99
N LEU A 227 29.22 -5.28 9.65
CA LEU A 227 29.37 -5.03 11.08
C LEU A 227 28.25 -5.67 11.92
N ARG A 228 27.34 -6.43 11.29
CA ARG A 228 26.13 -6.97 11.93
C ARG A 228 25.94 -8.45 11.59
N ALA A 229 25.13 -9.11 12.42
CA ALA A 229 24.69 -10.49 12.16
C ALA A 229 23.56 -10.56 11.10
N THR A 230 22.87 -9.45 10.84
CA THR A 230 21.77 -9.37 9.89
C THR A 230 22.27 -8.95 8.50
N GLN A 231 21.72 -9.52 7.43
CA GLN A 231 22.06 -9.18 6.05
C GLN A 231 20.94 -8.38 5.36
N ASN A 232 21.11 -7.08 5.19
CA ASN A 232 20.13 -6.18 4.58
C ASN A 232 20.68 -5.41 3.37
N SER A 233 21.84 -5.80 2.85
CA SER A 233 22.49 -5.16 1.70
C SER A 233 22.17 -5.78 0.35
N GLY A 234 21.55 -6.96 0.32
CA GLY A 234 21.23 -7.64 -0.93
C GLY A 234 19.96 -7.08 -1.59
N VAL A 235 20.04 -6.92 -2.91
CA VAL A 235 18.96 -6.35 -3.72
C VAL A 235 18.81 -7.10 -5.04
N SER A 236 17.58 -7.17 -5.53
CA SER A 236 17.29 -7.56 -6.91
C SER A 236 16.37 -6.56 -7.60
N ILE A 237 16.44 -6.53 -8.93
CA ILE A 237 15.52 -5.82 -9.80
C ILE A 237 15.11 -6.73 -10.96
N ILE A 238 13.84 -6.66 -11.35
CA ILE A 238 13.32 -7.38 -12.51
C ILE A 238 13.24 -6.36 -13.65
N ALA A 239 13.99 -6.60 -14.72
CA ALA A 239 13.94 -5.79 -15.93
C ALA A 239 13.27 -6.58 -17.05
N SER A 240 12.29 -5.95 -17.70
CA SER A 240 11.76 -6.46 -18.97
C SER A 240 12.76 -6.16 -20.07
N THR A 241 13.35 -7.20 -20.67
CA THR A 241 14.36 -7.02 -21.71
C THR A 241 14.09 -7.89 -22.93
N LEU A 242 14.61 -7.42 -24.05
CA LEU A 242 14.51 -8.09 -25.33
C LEU A 242 15.49 -9.26 -25.36
N GLN A 243 14.98 -10.48 -25.25
CA GLN A 243 15.75 -11.70 -25.41
C GLN A 243 15.83 -12.05 -26.90
N ILE A 244 17.07 -12.10 -27.40
CA ILE A 244 17.37 -12.44 -28.79
C ILE A 244 18.15 -13.75 -28.76
N ALA A 245 17.65 -14.82 -29.39
CA ALA A 245 18.28 -16.14 -29.32
C ALA A 245 19.63 -16.17 -30.06
N SER A 246 19.85 -15.25 -31.00
CA SER A 246 21.08 -15.10 -31.78
C SER A 246 21.12 -13.73 -32.46
N ALA A 247 22.31 -13.23 -32.80
CA ALA A 247 22.46 -11.99 -33.59
C ALA A 247 21.76 -12.02 -34.97
N LYS A 248 21.30 -13.20 -35.42
CA LYS A 248 20.53 -13.40 -36.67
C LYS A 248 19.02 -13.59 -36.45
N ASP A 249 18.57 -13.59 -35.20
CA ASP A 249 17.17 -13.80 -34.85
C ASP A 249 16.34 -12.56 -35.22
N GLN A 250 15.24 -12.77 -35.94
CA GLN A 250 14.32 -11.72 -36.37
C GLN A 250 13.05 -11.64 -35.52
N ASN A 251 12.88 -12.55 -34.55
CA ASN A 251 11.71 -12.60 -33.68
C ASN A 251 12.14 -12.49 -32.22
N PRO A 252 12.56 -11.31 -31.78
CA PRO A 252 12.97 -11.14 -30.40
C PRO A 252 11.77 -11.30 -29.44
N VAL A 253 11.99 -12.01 -28.34
CA VAL A 253 10.97 -12.27 -27.31
C VAL A 253 11.25 -11.38 -26.11
N PHE A 254 10.25 -10.67 -25.60
CA PHE A 254 10.38 -9.96 -24.34
C PHE A 254 10.36 -10.97 -23.20
N GLY A 255 11.41 -10.97 -22.38
CA GLY A 255 11.52 -11.80 -21.18
C GLY A 255 11.90 -10.96 -19.97
N GLU A 256 11.39 -11.34 -18.81
CA GLU A 256 11.83 -10.78 -17.53
C GLU A 256 13.19 -11.37 -17.16
N LEU A 257 14.18 -10.50 -16.90
CA LEU A 257 15.49 -10.88 -16.40
C LEU A 257 15.68 -10.26 -15.02
N CYS A 258 16.05 -11.11 -14.06
CA CYS A 258 16.40 -10.67 -12.72
C CYS A 258 17.88 -10.29 -12.68
N PHE A 259 18.18 -9.14 -12.08
CA PHE A 259 19.53 -8.71 -11.76
C PHE A 259 19.68 -8.78 -10.24
N TYR A 260 20.84 -9.25 -9.80
CA TYR A 260 21.18 -9.40 -8.39
C TYR A 260 22.39 -8.53 -8.06
N GLY A 261 22.34 -7.82 -6.96
CA GLY A 261 23.40 -6.93 -6.55
C GLY A 261 23.49 -6.76 -5.04
N ILE A 262 24.53 -6.04 -4.64
CA ILE A 262 24.79 -5.64 -3.26
C ILE A 262 24.85 -4.12 -3.21
N ILE A 263 24.10 -3.50 -2.30
CA ILE A 263 24.08 -2.05 -2.09
C ILE A 263 25.42 -1.62 -1.49
N THR A 264 26.17 -0.80 -2.21
CA THR A 264 27.43 -0.22 -1.73
C THR A 264 27.22 1.17 -1.15
N GLU A 265 26.37 1.98 -1.77
CA GLU A 265 26.04 3.33 -1.30
C GLU A 265 24.55 3.63 -1.44
N ILE A 266 23.99 4.40 -0.50
CA ILE A 266 22.62 4.90 -0.57
C ILE A 266 22.65 6.41 -0.60
N TRP A 267 22.06 7.00 -1.62
CA TRP A 267 22.09 8.44 -1.90
C TRP A 267 20.69 9.01 -1.96
N ASP A 268 20.49 10.20 -1.40
CA ASP A 268 19.35 11.05 -1.72
C ASP A 268 19.83 12.18 -2.64
N LEU A 269 19.33 12.17 -3.88
CA LEU A 269 19.57 13.22 -4.86
C LEU A 269 18.57 14.35 -4.67
N ASP A 270 19.07 15.54 -4.33
CA ASP A 270 18.25 16.72 -4.03
C ASP A 270 17.99 17.56 -5.28
N TYR A 271 16.76 17.58 -5.76
CA TYR A 271 16.33 18.38 -6.91
C TYR A 271 15.71 19.72 -6.48
N THR A 272 16.08 20.23 -5.31
CA THR A 272 15.53 21.43 -4.65
C THR A 272 14.10 21.26 -4.15
N MET A 273 13.18 20.80 -5.00
CA MET A 273 11.77 20.64 -4.65
C MET A 273 11.43 19.29 -4.04
N PHE A 274 12.24 18.27 -4.34
CA PHE A 274 12.06 16.90 -3.85
C PHE A 274 13.40 16.17 -3.83
N ARG A 275 13.44 15.04 -3.15
CA ARG A 275 14.60 14.15 -3.11
C ARG A 275 14.24 12.81 -3.74
N ILE A 276 15.16 12.25 -4.51
CA ILE A 276 15.02 10.92 -5.09
C ILE A 276 16.07 9.99 -4.47
N PRO A 277 15.67 8.98 -3.69
CA PRO A 277 16.59 7.99 -3.16
C PRO A 277 17.03 7.01 -4.26
N VAL A 278 18.34 6.85 -4.41
CA VAL A 278 18.96 5.90 -5.34
C VAL A 278 19.95 5.01 -4.61
N PHE A 279 19.98 3.74 -4.99
CA PHE A 279 20.95 2.76 -4.48
C PHE A 279 22.02 2.53 -5.52
N LYS A 280 23.27 2.76 -5.14
CA LYS A 280 24.43 2.31 -5.91
C LYS A 280 24.73 0.88 -5.52
N CYS A 281 24.78 0.01 -6.51
CA CYS A 281 24.93 -1.42 -6.30
C CYS A 281 26.08 -1.99 -7.12
N ASP A 282 26.77 -2.98 -6.55
CA ASP A 282 27.64 -3.87 -7.30
C ASP A 282 26.80 -5.01 -7.86
N TRP A 283 26.58 -5.00 -9.17
CA TRP A 283 25.72 -5.96 -9.87
C TRP A 283 26.51 -7.18 -10.31
N VAL A 284 25.91 -8.36 -10.17
CA VAL A 284 26.43 -9.62 -10.69
C VAL A 284 26.29 -9.65 -12.23
N ASP A 285 27.27 -10.24 -12.92
CA ASP A 285 27.20 -10.50 -14.35
C ASP A 285 26.16 -11.57 -14.66
N ASN A 286 25.05 -11.19 -15.29
CA ASN A 286 24.00 -12.14 -15.66
C ASN A 286 24.46 -13.26 -16.60
N ARG A 287 25.56 -13.10 -17.35
CA ARG A 287 26.05 -14.14 -18.28
C ARG A 287 26.94 -15.17 -17.60
N ASN A 288 27.81 -14.72 -16.70
CA ASN A 288 28.88 -15.56 -16.16
C ASN A 288 28.79 -15.76 -14.64
N GLY A 289 28.09 -14.87 -13.95
CA GLY A 289 27.91 -14.85 -12.50
C GLY A 289 26.57 -15.41 -12.03
N ILE A 290 25.69 -15.86 -12.94
CA ILE A 290 24.43 -16.52 -12.60
C ILE A 290 24.39 -17.91 -13.23
N LYS A 291 24.00 -18.92 -12.47
CA LYS A 291 23.68 -20.26 -12.97
C LYS A 291 22.44 -20.80 -12.27
N VAL A 292 21.81 -21.80 -12.86
CA VAL A 292 20.75 -22.59 -12.22
C VAL A 292 21.32 -23.99 -11.98
N ASP A 293 21.19 -24.50 -10.76
CA ASP A 293 21.64 -25.85 -10.43
C ASP A 293 20.69 -26.94 -10.94
N ASP A 294 21.07 -28.21 -10.75
CA ASP A 294 20.26 -29.36 -11.20
C ASP A 294 18.92 -29.48 -10.45
N LEU A 295 18.75 -28.76 -9.33
CA LEU A 295 17.53 -28.71 -8.52
C LEU A 295 16.64 -27.52 -8.88
N GLY A 296 17.08 -26.65 -9.80
CA GLY A 296 16.33 -25.48 -10.26
C GLY A 296 16.55 -24.22 -9.43
N PHE A 297 17.51 -24.19 -8.50
CA PHE A 297 17.84 -23.00 -7.74
C PHE A 297 18.80 -22.09 -8.50
N THR A 298 18.50 -20.79 -8.50
CA THR A 298 19.40 -19.76 -9.01
C THR A 298 20.56 -19.56 -8.03
N LEU A 299 21.79 -19.55 -8.53
CA LEU A 299 23.01 -19.31 -7.79
C LEU A 299 23.74 -18.10 -8.39
N VAL A 300 24.23 -17.21 -7.52
CA VAL A 300 24.94 -15.98 -7.90
C VAL A 300 26.38 -15.96 -7.37
N ASP A 301 27.31 -15.43 -8.17
CA ASP A 301 28.74 -15.29 -7.84
C ASP A 301 29.16 -13.82 -7.85
N PHE A 302 29.35 -13.26 -6.65
CA PHE A 302 29.75 -11.85 -6.47
C PHE A 302 31.20 -11.56 -6.84
N ASN A 303 32.03 -12.57 -7.15
CA ASN A 303 33.36 -12.33 -7.72
C ASN A 303 33.28 -11.93 -9.19
N LYS A 304 32.13 -12.13 -9.84
CA LYS A 304 31.87 -11.79 -11.23
C LYS A 304 30.89 -10.63 -11.31
N THR A 305 31.36 -9.43 -10.97
CA THR A 305 30.57 -8.20 -11.07
C THR A 305 30.59 -7.63 -12.49
N ALA A 306 29.47 -7.08 -12.96
CA ALA A 306 29.32 -6.35 -14.22
C ALA A 306 28.59 -5.01 -13.99
N HIS A 307 28.16 -4.36 -15.08
CA HIS A 307 27.33 -3.14 -15.07
C HIS A 307 27.94 -1.95 -14.30
N LYS A 308 29.27 -1.80 -14.31
CA LYS A 308 29.95 -0.66 -13.67
C LYS A 308 29.61 0.70 -14.30
N SER A 309 29.12 0.71 -15.54
CA SER A 309 28.59 1.91 -16.19
C SER A 309 27.27 2.36 -15.59
N ASP A 310 26.44 1.40 -15.14
CA ASP A 310 25.05 1.62 -14.74
C ASP A 310 24.78 1.02 -13.34
N PRO A 311 25.43 1.56 -12.28
CA PRO A 311 25.37 0.94 -10.96
C PRO A 311 24.12 1.33 -10.16
N PHE A 312 23.33 2.29 -10.64
CA PHE A 312 22.23 2.88 -9.86
C PHE A 312 20.88 2.24 -10.17
N ILE A 313 20.04 2.18 -9.14
CA ILE A 313 18.60 1.90 -9.24
C ILE A 313 17.82 2.89 -8.37
N LEU A 314 16.54 3.12 -8.69
CA LEU A 314 15.64 3.80 -7.74
C LEU A 314 15.41 2.90 -6.54
N ALA A 315 15.42 3.47 -5.34
CA ALA A 315 15.12 2.70 -4.13
C ALA A 315 13.71 2.05 -4.19
N SER A 316 12.76 2.67 -4.91
CA SER A 316 11.41 2.15 -5.10
C SER A 316 11.32 0.92 -5.99
N GLN A 317 12.33 0.67 -6.84
CA GLN A 317 12.41 -0.49 -7.74
C GLN A 317 13.12 -1.68 -7.09
N ALA A 318 13.82 -1.44 -5.96
CA ALA A 318 14.55 -2.47 -5.25
C ALA A 318 13.62 -3.50 -4.61
N LYS A 319 13.96 -4.78 -4.75
CA LYS A 319 13.44 -5.89 -3.95
C LYS A 319 14.55 -6.42 -3.05
N GLN A 320 14.29 -6.53 -1.75
CA GLN A 320 15.24 -7.06 -0.79
C GLN A 320 15.51 -8.55 -1.04
N VAL A 321 16.78 -8.93 -1.01
CA VAL A 321 17.24 -10.32 -1.19
C VAL A 321 18.31 -10.63 -0.16
N PHE A 322 18.23 -11.83 0.41
CA PHE A 322 19.26 -12.38 1.29
C PHE A 322 20.08 -13.40 0.51
N TYR A 323 21.40 -13.32 0.56
CA TYR A 323 22.27 -14.27 -0.10
C TYR A 323 22.76 -15.31 0.91
N VAL A 324 22.32 -16.56 0.75
CA VAL A 324 22.76 -17.70 1.56
C VAL A 324 23.90 -18.38 0.84
N GLN A 325 25.09 -18.37 1.44
CA GLN A 325 26.27 -18.99 0.85
C GLN A 325 26.09 -20.51 0.70
N ASP A 326 26.45 -21.04 -0.46
CA ASP A 326 26.44 -22.48 -0.71
C ASP A 326 27.51 -23.16 0.16
N GLN A 327 27.11 -24.21 0.89
CA GLN A 327 27.99 -24.96 1.78
C GLN A 327 29.02 -25.82 1.02
N HIS A 328 28.73 -26.19 -0.23
CA HIS A 328 29.61 -27.03 -1.05
C HIS A 328 30.61 -26.19 -1.85
N ASP A 329 30.17 -25.04 -2.40
CA ASP A 329 31.05 -24.09 -3.08
C ASP A 329 30.79 -22.66 -2.57
N PRO A 330 31.59 -22.17 -1.61
CA PRO A 330 31.45 -20.85 -1.00
C PRO A 330 31.49 -19.67 -1.98
N ARG A 331 31.85 -19.89 -3.26
CA ARG A 331 31.81 -18.86 -4.30
C ARG A 331 30.38 -18.51 -4.72
N TRP A 332 29.44 -19.43 -4.55
CA TRP A 332 28.06 -19.24 -4.95
C TRP A 332 27.18 -18.91 -3.75
N ALA A 333 26.17 -18.09 -3.99
CA ALA A 333 25.13 -17.82 -3.01
C ALA A 333 23.75 -17.97 -3.64
N LEU A 334 22.81 -18.45 -2.83
CA LEU A 334 21.39 -18.61 -3.15
C LEU A 334 20.67 -17.30 -2.76
N PRO A 335 20.08 -16.57 -3.71
CA PRO A 335 19.21 -15.43 -3.42
C PRO A 335 17.87 -15.92 -2.87
N GLN A 336 17.53 -15.51 -1.65
CA GLN A 336 16.21 -15.71 -1.03
C GLN A 336 15.47 -14.38 -0.99
N VAL A 337 14.26 -14.36 -1.54
CA VAL A 337 13.34 -13.21 -1.49
C VAL A 337 12.35 -13.46 -0.36
N GLU A 338 12.12 -12.48 0.51
CA GLU A 338 11.02 -12.57 1.49
C GLU A 338 9.68 -12.68 0.76
N ALA A 339 8.96 -13.78 0.99
CA ALA A 339 7.57 -13.91 0.56
C ALA A 339 6.73 -12.99 1.46
N PHE A 340 6.20 -11.91 0.90
CA PHE A 340 5.15 -11.10 1.52
C PHE A 340 3.84 -11.92 1.57
N ASP A 341 3.78 -12.95 2.42
CA ASP A 341 2.54 -13.58 2.83
C ASP A 341 2.61 -13.89 4.33
N ALA A 342 1.97 -13.00 5.11
CA ALA A 342 1.51 -13.16 6.48
C ALA A 342 2.48 -13.78 7.51
N MET A 343 3.02 -12.96 8.43
CA MET A 343 2.92 -13.23 9.88
C MET A 343 3.46 -12.10 10.76
N ASP A 344 2.97 -12.12 11.99
CA ASP A 344 3.14 -11.22 13.12
C ASP A 344 4.54 -10.65 13.39
N ASP A 345 4.53 -9.55 14.15
CA ASP A 345 5.63 -9.01 14.96
C ASP A 345 6.27 -10.09 15.86
N SER A 346 7.11 -10.95 15.30
CA SER A 346 8.22 -11.63 15.97
C SER A 346 8.83 -12.60 14.97
N ASP A 347 9.91 -12.20 14.32
CA ASP A 347 11.12 -13.02 14.14
C ASP A 347 12.02 -12.34 13.10
N ALA A 348 12.96 -11.54 13.62
CA ALA A 348 14.17 -11.25 12.87
C ALA A 348 14.95 -12.57 12.75
N ILE A 349 15.06 -13.11 11.55
CA ILE A 349 15.95 -14.23 11.26
C ILE A 349 17.39 -13.72 11.46
N CYS A 350 17.99 -14.08 12.58
CA CYS A 350 19.44 -14.02 12.76
C CYS A 350 20.04 -15.23 12.04
N ILE A 351 20.98 -15.00 11.13
CA ILE A 351 21.84 -16.05 10.57
C ILE A 351 23.06 -16.21 11.48
#